data_AF-A0A9P8CFV3-F1
#
_entry.id   AF-A0A9P8CFV3-F1
#
_cell.length_a   1.000
_cell.length_b   1.000
_cell.length_c   1.000
_cell.angle_alpha   90.00
_cell.angle_beta   90.00
_cell.angle_gamma   90.00
#
_symmetry.space_group_name_H-M   'P 1'
#
loop_
_entity.id
_entity.type
_entity.pdbx_description
1 polymer ?
#
loop_
_entity_poly.entity_id
_entity_poly.type
_entity_poly.pdbx_seq_one_letter_code
_entity_poly.pdbx_strand_id
1 'polypeptide(L)'
;TKWGNHNLYPIFPAERTYGSGSFLLYWIICGAELSTFAIGSSYTPVGLSFGQAIGTVLIGLYLSSNVAVLSGRSGVEKNLGYIRTQGP
;
A
#
# COMPACT_ATOMS: atom_id res chain seq x y z
N THR A 1 25.66 -10.82 10.74
CA THR A 1 26.32 -9.93 11.73
C THR A 1 25.79 -10.25 13.11
N LYS A 2 26.61 -10.03 14.15
CA LYS A 2 26.44 -10.56 15.51
C LYS A 2 25.16 -10.09 16.27
N TRP A 3 24.33 -9.21 15.70
CA TRP A 3 23.21 -8.56 16.43
C TRP A 3 21.94 -8.24 15.62
N GLY A 4 21.77 -8.75 14.39
CA GLY A 4 20.53 -8.48 13.65
C GLY A 4 20.35 -9.34 12.40
N ASN A 5 19.09 -9.69 12.12
CA ASN A 5 18.67 -10.37 10.89
C ASN A 5 19.05 -9.56 9.65
N HIS A 6 19.47 -10.26 8.59
CA HIS A 6 19.84 -9.64 7.31
C HIS A 6 18.74 -8.71 6.77
N ASN A 7 17.47 -9.09 6.95
CA ASN A 7 16.28 -8.35 6.52
C ASN A 7 16.08 -6.98 7.21
N LEU A 8 16.87 -6.68 8.24
CA LEU A 8 16.77 -5.42 8.99
C LEU A 8 17.72 -4.35 8.47
N TYR A 9 18.70 -4.73 7.66
CA TYR A 9 19.62 -3.77 7.05
C TYR A 9 19.00 -3.13 5.82
N PRO A 10 19.43 -1.90 5.46
CA PRO A 10 19.00 -1.29 4.22
C PRO A 10 19.31 -2.18 3.00
N ILE A 11 18.36 -2.25 2.07
CA ILE A 11 18.44 -3.17 0.92
C ILE A 11 19.51 -2.68 -0.06
N PHE A 12 20.45 -3.57 -0.42
CA PHE A 12 21.52 -3.26 -1.38
C PHE A 12 20.93 -3.00 -2.78
N PRO A 13 21.53 -2.11 -3.59
CA PRO A 13 21.03 -1.79 -4.92
C PRO A 13 20.83 -3.00 -5.84
N ALA A 14 21.68 -4.02 -5.73
CA ALA A 14 21.61 -5.23 -6.53
C ALA A 14 20.40 -6.13 -6.20
N GLU A 15 19.78 -5.96 -5.03
CA GLU A 15 18.66 -6.77 -4.55
C GLU A 15 17.30 -6.07 -4.77
N ARG A 16 17.31 -4.87 -5.36
CA ARG A 16 16.10 -4.07 -5.62
C ARG A 16 15.44 -4.52 -6.92
N THR A 17 14.58 -5.52 -6.82
CA THR A 17 13.84 -6.08 -7.96
C THR A 17 12.51 -5.39 -8.25
N TYR A 18 12.01 -4.58 -7.31
CA TYR A 18 10.70 -3.92 -7.39
C TYR A 18 10.85 -2.42 -7.66
N GLY A 19 10.19 -1.95 -8.72
CA GLY A 19 10.12 -0.54 -9.10
C GLY A 19 8.73 0.05 -8.92
N SER A 20 8.52 1.28 -9.41
CA SER A 20 7.23 1.98 -9.30
C SER A 20 6.07 1.23 -9.96
N GLY A 21 6.32 0.51 -11.05
CA GLY A 21 5.30 -0.34 -11.69
C GLY A 21 4.87 -1.51 -10.82
N SER A 22 5.82 -2.13 -10.11
CA SER A 22 5.54 -3.20 -9.15
C SER A 22 4.74 -2.70 -7.96
N PHE A 23 5.06 -1.49 -7.48
CA PHE A 23 4.28 -0.82 -6.42
C PHE A 23 2.84 -0.57 -6.86
N LEU A 24 2.61 -0.06 -8.08
CA LEU A 24 1.28 0.19 -8.59
C LEU A 24 0.48 -1.11 -8.76
N LEU A 25 1.09 -2.15 -9.35
CA LEU A 25 0.46 -3.46 -9.52
C LEU A 25 0.09 -4.11 -8.19
N TYR A 26 0.95 -4.00 -7.17
CA TYR A 26 0.66 -4.49 -5.83
C TYR A 26 -0.63 -3.90 -5.27
N TRP A 27 -0.82 -2.57 -5.39
CA TRP A 27 -2.03 -1.92 -4.90
C TRP A 27 -3.29 -2.28 -5.70
N ILE A 28 -3.19 -2.48 -7.02
CA ILE A 28 -4.31 -2.95 -7.83
C ILE A 28 -4.78 -4.33 -7.38
N ILE A 29 -3.83 -5.24 -7.15
CA ILE A 29 -4.14 -6.62 -6.75
C ILE A 29 -4.72 -6.65 -5.33
N CYS A 30 -4.15 -5.91 -4.39
CA CYS A 30 -4.72 -5.79 -3.04
C CYS A 30 -6.12 -5.18 -3.06
N GLY A 31 -6.40 -4.23 -3.97
CA GLY A 31 -7.75 -3.69 -4.12
C GLY A 31 -8.77 -4.71 -4.64
N ALA A 32 -8.34 -5.76 -5.33
CA ALA A 32 -9.19 -6.81 -5.89
C ALA A 32 -9.44 -7.95 -4.88
N GLU A 33 -9.88 -7.60 -3.68
CA GLU A 33 -10.15 -8.54 -2.58
C GLU A 33 -11.63 -8.53 -2.15
N LEU A 34 -12.05 -9.58 -1.45
CA LEU A 34 -13.45 -9.76 -1.03
C LEU A 34 -13.97 -8.58 -0.20
N SER A 35 -13.11 -7.99 0.63
CA SER A 35 -13.44 -6.81 1.44
C SER A 35 -13.89 -5.63 0.57
N THR A 36 -13.23 -5.39 -0.56
CA THR A 36 -13.61 -4.33 -1.51
C THR A 36 -14.97 -4.61 -2.14
N PHE A 37 -15.24 -5.85 -2.52
CA PHE A 37 -16.55 -6.24 -3.07
C PHE A 37 -17.68 -6.09 -2.03
N ALA A 38 -17.39 -6.39 -0.76
CA ALA A 38 -18.33 -6.21 0.35
C ALA A 38 -18.64 -4.73 0.63
N ILE A 39 -17.64 -3.85 0.53
CA ILE A 39 -17.85 -2.40 0.63
C ILE A 39 -18.80 -1.93 -0.49
N GLY A 40 -18.55 -2.35 -1.73
CA GLY A 40 -19.41 -2.00 -2.87
C GLY A 40 -20.85 -2.46 -2.71
N SER A 41 -21.06 -3.70 -2.26
CA SER A 41 -22.41 -4.25 -2.07
C SER A 41 -23.16 -3.61 -0.90
N SER A 42 -22.44 -3.10 0.11
CA SER A 42 -23.03 -2.43 1.27
C SER A 42 -23.68 -1.08 0.93
N TYR A 43 -23.33 -0.43 -0.18
CA TYR A 43 -23.94 0.84 -0.60
C TYR A 43 -25.31 0.69 -1.25
N THR A 44 -25.59 -0.47 -1.86
CA THR A 44 -26.89 -0.77 -2.48
C THR A 44 -28.06 -0.67 -1.48
N PRO A 45 -28.01 -1.30 -0.29
CA PRO A 45 -29.10 -1.17 0.69
C PRO A 45 -29.20 0.22 1.34
N VAL A 46 -28.16 1.04 1.27
CA VAL A 46 -28.16 2.42 1.79
C VAL A 46 -28.89 3.38 0.84
N GLY A 47 -29.29 2.92 -0.35
CA GLY A 47 -30.06 3.68 -1.33
C GLY A 47 -29.22 4.54 -2.27
N LEU A 48 -27.90 4.36 -2.29
CA LEU A 48 -27.04 5.01 -3.28
C LEU A 48 -27.29 4.43 -4.67
N SER A 49 -27.32 5.29 -5.69
CA SER A 49 -27.28 4.83 -7.06
C SER A 49 -25.94 4.16 -7.36
N PHE A 50 -25.90 3.23 -8.33
CA PHE A 50 -24.68 2.54 -8.72
C PHE A 50 -23.53 3.51 -9.05
N GLY A 51 -23.84 4.61 -9.73
CA GLY A 51 -22.86 5.65 -10.05
C GLY A 51 -22.34 6.39 -8.81
N GLN A 52 -23.21 6.66 -7.83
CA GLN A 52 -22.79 7.28 -6.56
C GLN A 52 -21.90 6.33 -5.74
N ALA A 53 -22.26 5.04 -5.68
CA ALA A 53 -21.46 4.03 -4.97
C ALA A 53 -20.04 3.94 -5.55
N ILE A 54 -19.91 3.88 -6.89
CA ILE A 54 -18.60 3.91 -7.56
C ILE A 54 -17.87 5.21 -7.24
N GLY A 55 -18.54 6.36 -7.31
CA GLY A 55 -17.96 7.66 -7.00
C GLY A 55 -17.39 7.73 -5.58
N THR A 56 -18.13 7.26 -4.59
CA THR A 56 -17.67 7.21 -3.19
C THR A 56 -16.44 6.32 -3.02
N VAL A 57 -16.42 5.15 -3.67
CA VAL A 57 -15.27 4.24 -3.64
C VAL A 57 -14.03 4.89 -4.28
N LEU A 58 -14.18 5.54 -5.43
CA LEU A 58 -13.06 6.22 -6.11
C LEU A 58 -12.47 7.35 -5.28
N ILE A 59 -13.30 8.14 -4.59
CA ILE A 59 -12.84 9.20 -3.70
C ILE A 59 -12.07 8.60 -2.52
N GLY A 60 -12.58 7.53 -1.91
CA GLY A 60 -11.88 6.82 -0.83
C GLY A 60 -10.52 6.27 -1.27
N LEU A 61 -10.46 5.64 -2.45
CA LEU A 61 -9.22 5.13 -3.03
C LEU A 61 -8.21 6.24 -3.32
N TYR A 62 -8.67 7.38 -3.84
CA TYR A 62 -7.81 8.55 -4.07
C TYR A 62 -7.17 9.04 -2.77
N LEU A 63 -7.94 9.20 -1.70
CA LEU A 63 -7.43 9.62 -0.40
C LEU A 63 -6.43 8.60 0.18
N SER A 64 -6.77 7.31 0.14
CA SER A 64 -5.87 6.23 0.58
C SER A 64 -4.56 6.19 -0.21
N SER A 65 -4.61 6.43 -1.53
CA SER A 65 -3.40 6.45 -2.37
C SER A 65 -2.40 7.53 -1.94
N ASN A 66 -2.90 8.70 -1.52
CA ASN A 66 -2.05 9.78 -1.02
C ASN A 66 -1.34 9.37 0.28
N VAL A 67 -2.06 8.73 1.20
CA VAL A 67 -1.49 8.20 2.46
C VAL A 67 -0.44 7.14 2.17
N ALA A 68 -0.70 6.24 1.23
CA ALA A 68 0.24 5.19 0.82
C ALA A 68 1.55 5.79 0.26
N VAL A 69 1.45 6.80 -0.62
CA VAL A 69 2.62 7.48 -1.19
C VAL A 69 3.42 8.20 -0.11
N LEU A 70 2.76 8.97 0.77
CA LEU A 70 3.43 9.71 1.84
C LEU A 70 4.14 8.77 2.82
N SER A 71 3.49 7.68 3.20
CA SER A 71 4.05 6.68 4.13
C SER A 71 5.21 5.91 3.48
N GLY A 72 5.06 5.53 2.20
CA GLY A 72 6.05 4.76 1.45
C GLY A 72 7.33 5.53 1.09
N ARG A 73 7.24 6.86 0.87
CA ARG A 73 8.41 7.71 0.52
C ARG A 73 9.56 7.55 1.51
N SER A 74 9.27 7.53 2.80
CA SER A 74 10.27 7.41 3.85
C SER A 74 11.06 6.08 3.79
N GLY A 75 10.40 5.00 3.35
CA GLY A 75 11.02 3.69 3.15
C GLY A 75 11.92 3.66 1.91
N VAL A 76 11.52 4.34 0.83
CA VAL A 76 12.30 4.42 -0.42
C VAL A 76 13.56 5.29 -0.25
N GLU A 77 13.43 6.49 0.33
CA GLU A 77 14.55 7.42 0.49
C GLU A 77 15.67 6.85 1.37
N LYS A 78 15.27 6.17 2.46
CA LYS A 78 16.21 5.61 3.44
C LYS A 78 16.54 4.14 3.19
N ASN A 79 15.90 3.52 2.21
CA ASN A 79 15.98 2.08 1.90
C ASN A 79 15.69 1.20 3.12
N LEU A 80 14.77 1.64 3.98
CA LEU A 80 14.45 0.99 5.26
C LEU A 80 13.19 0.14 5.14
N GLY A 81 13.20 -1.01 5.82
CA GLY A 81 11.99 -1.78 6.10
C GLY A 81 11.11 -1.12 7.17
N TYR A 82 9.93 -1.70 7.41
CA TYR A 82 8.94 -1.19 8.37
C TYR A 82 9.48 -1.11 9.82
N ILE A 83 10.31 -2.08 10.21
CA ILE A 83 10.91 -2.14 11.54
C ILE A 83 12.30 -1.49 11.46
N ARG A 84 12.50 -0.38 12.18
CA ARG A 84 13.82 0.19 12.40
C ARG A 84 14.48 -0.50 13.58
N THR A 85 15.47 -1.35 13.36
CA THR A 85 16.46 -1.61 14.42
C THR A 85 17.45 -0.45 14.46
N GLN A 86 17.36 0.38 15.49
CA GLN A 86 18.50 1.18 15.92
C GLN A 86 19.55 0.20 16.43
N GLY A 87 20.56 -0.11 15.61
CA GLY A 87 21.84 -0.56 16.15
C GLY A 87 22.49 0.62 16.89
N PRO A 88 23.29 0.35 17.93
CA PRO A 88 23.64 1.29 19.02
C PRO A 88 24.12 2.67 18.55
#